data_AF-A0A5D2M4Z1-F1
#
_entry.id   AF-A0A5D2M4Z1-F1
#
_cell.length_a   1.000
_cell.length_b   1.000
_cell.length_c   1.000
_cell.angle_alpha   90.00
_cell.angle_beta   90.00
_cell.angle_gamma   90.00
#
_symmetry.space_group_name_H-M   'P 1'
#
loop_
_entity.id
_entity.type
_entity.pdbx_description
1 polymer ?
#
loop_
_entity_poly.entity_id
_entity_poly.type
_entity_poly.pdbx_seq_one_letter_code
_entity_poly.pdbx_strand_id
1 'polypeptide(L)'
;MVFRIGTDAHLYDDPDDVSIAPLLDSKFDSEKCEALKCLLALIAQGFDVSNYFPQVVKNVASQSLEVKKLVYLYLLHYAEKRPNEALLSINCFQEDLVDPNPLVRAWALRTMAGIRLHVIAPLVLVAVGKCARDPSVYVRKCAASALPKVHDLRLEEHTSAIEEVHLIDLFLHGYFCFHVSNHLL
;
A
#
# COMPACT_ATOMS: atom_id res chain seq x y z
N MET A 1 -39.42 8.56 -9.46
CA MET A 1 -37.97 8.55 -9.75
C MET A 1 -37.36 7.57 -8.75
N VAL A 2 -37.27 6.29 -9.14
CA VAL A 2 -36.96 5.17 -8.23
C VAL A 2 -35.44 5.03 -8.14
N PHE A 3 -34.91 5.13 -6.92
CA PHE A 3 -33.53 4.75 -6.61
C PHE A 3 -33.37 3.27 -6.93
N ARG A 4 -32.52 2.94 -7.92
CA ARG A 4 -32.03 1.58 -8.13
C ARG A 4 -31.00 1.30 -7.05
N ILE A 5 -31.48 0.90 -5.87
CA ILE A 5 -30.69 0.16 -4.89
C ILE A 5 -30.58 -1.25 -5.49
N GLY A 6 -29.57 -1.42 -6.33
CA GLY A 6 -29.15 -2.71 -6.84
C GLY A 6 -28.46 -3.46 -5.72
N THR A 7 -29.02 -4.61 -5.39
CA THR A 7 -28.56 -5.62 -4.46
C THR A 7 -27.17 -6.14 -4.82
N ASP A 8 -26.14 -5.64 -4.13
CA ASP A 8 -24.78 -6.21 -4.08
C ASP A 8 -24.70 -7.55 -3.31
N ALA A 9 -25.83 -8.08 -2.85
CA ALA A 9 -25.89 -9.28 -2.01
C ALA A 9 -25.50 -10.57 -2.76
N HIS A 10 -25.69 -10.63 -4.08
CA HIS A 10 -25.43 -11.85 -4.86
C HIS A 10 -23.96 -12.12 -5.18
N LEU A 11 -23.05 -11.18 -4.88
CA LEU A 11 -21.60 -11.38 -5.03
C LEU A 11 -20.99 -12.31 -3.95
N TYR A 12 -21.79 -12.76 -2.98
CA TYR A 12 -21.33 -13.48 -1.79
C TYR A 12 -22.00 -14.85 -1.58
N ASP A 13 -22.90 -15.26 -2.48
CA ASP A 13 -23.76 -16.43 -2.24
C ASP A 13 -23.06 -17.78 -2.48
N ASP A 14 -21.91 -17.82 -3.17
CA ASP A 14 -21.16 -19.07 -3.36
C ASP A 14 -19.63 -18.84 -3.46
N PRO A 15 -18.81 -19.30 -2.48
CA PRO A 15 -17.35 -19.14 -2.53
C PRO A 15 -16.69 -19.95 -3.65
N ASP A 16 -17.40 -20.88 -4.28
CA ASP A 16 -16.88 -21.76 -5.34
C ASP A 16 -17.29 -21.31 -6.78
N ASP A 17 -18.25 -20.40 -6.94
CA ASP A 17 -18.84 -20.08 -8.27
C ASP A 17 -18.20 -18.84 -8.95
N VAL A 18 -17.48 -18.00 -8.19
CA VAL A 18 -16.65 -16.93 -8.79
C VAL A 18 -15.30 -17.53 -9.16
N SER A 19 -15.06 -17.74 -10.46
CA SER A 19 -13.74 -18.10 -10.94
C SER A 19 -12.78 -16.90 -10.82
N ILE A 20 -12.28 -16.66 -9.60
CA ILE A 20 -11.43 -15.52 -9.24
C ILE A 20 -10.15 -15.48 -10.09
N ALA A 21 -9.54 -16.65 -10.36
CA ALA A 21 -8.27 -16.73 -11.08
C ALA A 21 -8.37 -16.17 -12.52
N PRO A 22 -9.34 -16.60 -13.36
CA PRO A 22 -9.56 -16.00 -14.67
C PRO A 22 -9.77 -14.48 -14.66
N LEU A 23 -10.51 -13.96 -13.68
CA LEU A 23 -10.79 -12.53 -13.57
C LEU A 23 -9.52 -11.72 -13.24
N LEU A 24 -8.62 -12.27 -12.42
CA LEU A 24 -7.32 -11.64 -12.13
C LEU A 24 -6.38 -11.61 -13.34
N ASP A 25 -6.47 -12.60 -14.23
CA ASP A 25 -5.69 -12.68 -15.46
C ASP A 25 -6.38 -11.97 -16.65
N SER A 26 -7.54 -11.34 -16.41
CA SER A 26 -8.28 -10.60 -17.45
C SER A 26 -7.49 -9.43 -18.01
N LYS A 27 -7.88 -8.97 -19.20
CA LYS A 27 -7.38 -7.71 -19.79
C LYS A 27 -8.15 -6.49 -19.29
N PHE A 28 -9.32 -6.68 -18.69
CA PHE A 28 -10.19 -5.60 -18.25
C PHE A 28 -9.95 -5.27 -16.78
N ASP A 29 -9.61 -4.01 -16.49
CA ASP A 29 -9.37 -3.57 -15.11
C ASP A 29 -10.61 -3.71 -14.22
N SER A 30 -11.82 -3.62 -14.78
CA SER A 30 -13.07 -3.84 -14.04
C SER A 30 -13.18 -5.25 -13.47
N GLU A 31 -12.83 -6.27 -14.27
CA GLU A 31 -12.88 -7.68 -13.85
C GLU A 31 -11.80 -7.97 -12.80
N LYS A 32 -10.60 -7.39 -12.97
CA LYS A 32 -9.54 -7.45 -11.95
C LYS A 32 -9.97 -6.82 -10.64
N CYS A 33 -10.61 -5.65 -10.70
CA CYS A 33 -11.12 -4.96 -9.52
C CYS A 33 -12.15 -5.81 -8.78
N GLU A 34 -13.08 -6.43 -9.50
CA GLU A 34 -14.08 -7.33 -8.94
C GLU A 34 -13.43 -8.53 -8.21
N ALA A 35 -12.49 -9.20 -8.89
CA ALA A 35 -11.76 -10.32 -8.30
C ALA A 35 -10.97 -9.92 -7.05
N LEU A 36 -10.28 -8.78 -7.08
CA LEU A 36 -9.51 -8.29 -5.94
C LEU A 36 -10.41 -7.85 -4.77
N LYS A 37 -11.57 -7.26 -5.03
CA LYS A 37 -12.57 -6.95 -3.99
C LYS A 37 -13.09 -8.23 -3.34
N CYS A 38 -13.40 -9.25 -4.14
CA CYS A 38 -13.81 -10.57 -3.66
C CYS A 38 -12.72 -11.20 -2.77
N LEU A 39 -11.45 -11.18 -3.22
CA LEU A 39 -10.32 -11.66 -2.41
C LEU A 39 -10.19 -10.93 -1.07
N LEU A 40 -10.29 -9.59 -1.06
CA LEU A 40 -10.22 -8.82 0.19
C LEU A 40 -11.41 -9.10 1.12
N ALA A 41 -12.59 -9.37 0.57
CA ALA A 41 -13.75 -9.79 1.37
C ALA A 41 -13.54 -11.17 2.01
N LEU A 42 -12.98 -12.13 1.29
CA LEU A 42 -12.62 -13.44 1.83
C LEU A 42 -11.56 -13.34 2.93
N ILE A 43 -10.54 -12.49 2.74
CA ILE A 43 -9.54 -12.18 3.78
C ILE A 43 -10.21 -11.59 5.02
N ALA A 44 -11.16 -10.67 4.85
CA ALA A 44 -11.88 -10.06 5.97
C ALA A 44 -12.75 -11.06 6.74
N GLN A 45 -13.21 -12.12 6.07
CA GLN A 45 -13.91 -13.26 6.70
C GLN A 45 -12.95 -14.29 7.33
N GLY A 46 -11.63 -14.12 7.16
CA GLY A 46 -10.60 -14.98 7.74
C GLY A 46 -10.20 -16.17 6.86
N PHE A 47 -10.67 -16.24 5.61
CA PHE A 47 -10.25 -17.29 4.68
C PHE A 47 -8.84 -17.04 4.16
N ASP A 48 -8.05 -18.11 4.04
CA ASP A 48 -6.74 -18.02 3.40
C ASP A 48 -6.86 -18.15 1.88
N VAL A 49 -6.64 -17.04 1.20
CA VAL A 49 -6.58 -16.91 -0.27
C VAL A 49 -5.16 -16.64 -0.77
N SER A 50 -4.13 -17.05 0.00
CA SER A 50 -2.72 -16.92 -0.38
C SER A 50 -2.37 -17.64 -1.69
N ASN A 51 -3.19 -18.59 -2.13
CA ASN A 51 -3.02 -19.33 -3.38
C ASN A 51 -3.10 -18.44 -4.63
N TYR A 52 -3.74 -17.27 -4.54
CA TYR A 52 -3.87 -16.31 -5.65
C TYR A 52 -2.73 -15.28 -5.71
N PHE A 53 -1.75 -15.37 -4.81
CA PHE A 53 -0.66 -14.40 -4.72
C PHE A 53 0.08 -14.18 -6.06
N PRO A 54 0.44 -15.23 -6.84
CA PRO A 54 1.09 -15.04 -8.12
C PRO A 54 0.25 -14.20 -9.10
N GLN A 55 -1.06 -14.43 -9.17
CA GLN A 55 -2.00 -13.68 -10.01
C GLN A 55 -2.14 -12.24 -9.55
N VAL A 56 -2.14 -12.00 -8.23
CA VAL A 56 -2.19 -10.65 -7.66
C VAL A 56 -0.91 -9.86 -7.97
N VAL A 57 0.26 -10.48 -7.83
CA VAL A 57 1.55 -9.82 -8.11
C VAL A 57 1.67 -9.37 -9.55
N LYS A 58 1.18 -10.14 -10.53
CA LYS A 58 1.17 -9.71 -11.94
C LYS A 58 0.46 -8.36 -12.15
N ASN A 59 -0.48 -8.02 -11.28
CA ASN A 59 -1.30 -6.82 -11.39
C ASN A 59 -0.73 -5.61 -10.61
N VAL A 60 0.41 -5.74 -9.91
CA VAL A 60 1.03 -4.63 -9.16
C VAL A 60 1.45 -3.47 -10.06
N ALA A 61 1.85 -3.76 -11.30
CA ALA A 61 2.23 -2.79 -12.31
C ALA A 61 1.03 -2.19 -13.08
N SER A 62 -0.21 -2.49 -12.66
CA SER A 62 -1.40 -1.91 -13.30
C SER A 62 -1.39 -0.38 -13.20
N GLN A 63 -1.83 0.26 -14.28
CA GLN A 63 -2.01 1.71 -14.36
C GLN A 63 -3.36 2.16 -13.75
N SER A 64 -4.29 1.23 -13.54
CA SER A 64 -5.54 1.51 -12.85
C SER A 64 -5.28 1.73 -11.35
N LEU A 65 -5.59 2.94 -10.87
CA LEU A 65 -5.44 3.32 -9.47
C LEU A 65 -6.25 2.41 -8.53
N GLU A 66 -7.41 1.95 -8.98
CA GLU A 66 -8.27 1.08 -8.20
C GLU A 66 -7.64 -0.31 -8.04
N VAL A 67 -7.20 -0.92 -9.15
CA VAL A 67 -6.50 -2.22 -9.13
C VAL A 67 -5.25 -2.13 -8.26
N LYS A 68 -4.42 -1.10 -8.47
CA LYS A 68 -3.18 -0.89 -7.71
C LYS A 68 -3.44 -0.80 -6.21
N LYS A 69 -4.44 -0.02 -5.80
CA LYS A 69 -4.81 0.13 -4.38
C LYS A 69 -5.25 -1.21 -3.76
N LEU A 70 -6.03 -2.01 -4.47
CA LEU A 70 -6.49 -3.31 -3.98
C LEU A 70 -5.34 -4.33 -3.90
N VAL A 71 -4.46 -4.36 -4.89
CA VAL A 71 -3.23 -5.17 -4.88
C VAL A 71 -2.36 -4.82 -3.67
N TYR A 72 -2.16 -3.54 -3.38
CA TYR A 72 -1.36 -3.10 -2.24
C TYR A 72 -1.92 -3.59 -0.89
N LEU A 73 -3.25 -3.56 -0.73
CA LEU A 73 -3.91 -4.08 0.47
C LEU A 73 -3.71 -5.58 0.63
N TYR A 74 -3.84 -6.34 -0.46
CA TYR A 74 -3.59 -7.78 -0.47
C TYR A 74 -2.14 -8.09 -0.09
N LEU A 75 -1.18 -7.42 -0.72
CA LEU A 75 0.25 -7.62 -0.46
C LEU A 75 0.59 -7.30 1.00
N LEU A 76 0.04 -6.23 1.57
CA LEU A 76 0.27 -5.88 2.98
C LEU A 76 -0.22 -6.97 3.94
N HIS A 77 -1.32 -7.65 3.63
CA HIS A 77 -1.84 -8.75 4.44
C HIS A 77 -0.95 -10.00 4.38
N TYR A 78 -0.41 -10.33 3.20
CA TYR A 78 0.28 -11.58 2.96
C TYR A 78 1.82 -11.50 2.95
N ALA A 79 2.41 -10.30 2.95
CA ALA A 79 3.85 -10.15 2.77
C ALA A 79 4.69 -10.89 3.83
N GLU A 80 4.25 -10.94 5.09
CA GLU A 80 4.94 -11.70 6.14
C GLU A 80 4.82 -13.22 5.94
N LYS A 81 3.69 -13.69 5.40
CA LYS A 81 3.43 -15.12 5.15
C LYS A 81 4.12 -15.62 3.88
N ARG A 82 4.30 -14.75 2.88
CA ARG A 82 4.83 -15.04 1.54
C ARG A 82 5.90 -14.00 1.15
N PRO A 83 7.05 -13.99 1.85
CA PRO A 83 8.06 -12.94 1.69
C PRO A 83 8.69 -12.96 0.30
N ASN A 84 9.02 -14.13 -0.24
CA ASN A 84 9.69 -14.27 -1.53
C ASN A 84 8.82 -13.73 -2.68
N GLU A 85 7.52 -14.00 -2.62
CA GLU A 85 6.56 -13.51 -3.60
C GLU A 85 6.32 -12.01 -3.44
N ALA A 86 6.28 -11.49 -2.21
CA ALA A 86 6.16 -10.06 -1.95
C ALA A 86 7.36 -9.25 -2.47
N LEU A 87 8.57 -9.82 -2.40
CA LEU A 87 9.79 -9.18 -2.91
C LEU A 87 9.72 -8.87 -4.41
N LEU A 88 8.94 -9.64 -5.18
CA LEU A 88 8.73 -9.40 -6.61
C LEU A 88 8.03 -8.06 -6.89
N SER A 89 7.29 -7.52 -5.91
CA SER A 89 6.55 -6.26 -6.03
C SER A 89 7.39 -5.02 -5.69
N ILE A 90 8.58 -5.19 -5.10
CA ILE A 90 9.40 -4.08 -4.60
C ILE A 90 9.85 -3.14 -5.72
N ASN A 91 10.26 -3.69 -6.87
CA ASN A 91 10.67 -2.88 -8.02
C ASN A 91 9.53 -1.96 -8.48
N CYS A 92 8.30 -2.47 -8.55
CA CYS A 92 7.14 -1.66 -8.92
C CYS A 92 6.84 -0.58 -7.88
N PHE A 93 7.00 -0.85 -6.58
CA PHE A 93 6.87 0.22 -5.58
C PHE A 93 7.95 1.30 -5.75
N GLN A 94 9.18 0.93 -6.10
CA GLN A 94 10.24 1.89 -6.35
C GLN A 94 9.95 2.79 -7.56
N GLU A 95 9.35 2.23 -8.61
CA GLU A 95 8.84 2.99 -9.75
C GLU A 95 7.67 3.91 -9.32
N ASP A 96 6.74 3.40 -8.53
CA ASP A 96 5.59 4.16 -8.05
C ASP A 96 5.99 5.33 -7.12
N LEU A 97 7.16 5.28 -6.46
CA LEU A 97 7.71 6.39 -5.67
C LEU A 97 8.13 7.62 -6.51
N VAL A 98 8.24 7.48 -7.83
CA VAL A 98 8.51 8.60 -8.76
C VAL A 98 7.33 8.96 -9.64
N ASP A 99 6.18 8.33 -9.43
CA ASP A 99 4.98 8.57 -10.22
C ASP A 99 4.56 10.06 -10.16
N PRO A 100 4.10 10.68 -11.25
CA PRO A 100 3.62 12.07 -11.24
C PRO A 100 2.47 12.29 -10.23
N ASN A 101 1.64 11.29 -9.98
CA ASN A 101 0.54 11.36 -9.04
C ASN A 101 1.03 11.23 -7.58
N PRO A 102 0.84 12.27 -6.74
CA PRO A 102 1.26 12.22 -5.34
C PRO A 102 0.56 11.14 -4.52
N LEU A 103 -0.63 10.68 -4.92
CA LEU A 103 -1.32 9.59 -4.23
C LEU A 103 -0.60 8.26 -4.42
N VAL A 104 -0.12 7.98 -5.64
CA VAL A 104 0.62 6.76 -5.97
C VAL A 104 1.93 6.74 -5.19
N ARG A 105 2.70 7.84 -5.19
CA ARG A 105 3.93 7.97 -4.40
C ARG A 105 3.70 7.72 -2.91
N ALA A 106 2.66 8.32 -2.34
CA ALA A 106 2.32 8.16 -0.93
C ALA A 106 1.86 6.73 -0.59
N TRP A 107 1.07 6.09 -1.46
CA TRP A 107 0.65 4.70 -1.26
C TRP A 107 1.83 3.74 -1.36
N ALA A 108 2.73 3.93 -2.32
CA ALA A 108 3.93 3.10 -2.47
C ALA A 108 4.79 3.17 -1.21
N LEU A 109 5.08 4.36 -0.71
CA LEU A 109 5.81 4.55 0.55
C LEU A 109 5.13 3.84 1.73
N ARG A 110 3.81 4.02 1.87
CA ARG A 110 3.03 3.42 2.95
C ARG A 110 3.04 1.90 2.89
N THR A 111 2.99 1.33 1.70
CA THR A 111 3.05 -0.12 1.47
C THR A 111 4.46 -0.65 1.76
N MET A 112 5.50 0.00 1.25
CA MET A 112 6.90 -0.38 1.53
C MET A 112 7.21 -0.35 3.03
N ALA A 113 6.81 0.70 3.75
CA ALA A 113 6.98 0.78 5.20
C ALA A 113 6.04 -0.14 5.99
N GLY A 114 4.96 -0.61 5.37
CA GLY A 114 4.02 -1.56 5.98
C GLY A 114 4.45 -3.02 5.81
N ILE A 115 5.23 -3.33 4.77
CA ILE A 115 5.79 -4.66 4.54
C ILE A 115 6.92 -4.88 5.55
N ARG A 116 6.70 -5.80 6.49
CA ARG A 116 7.63 -6.08 7.59
C ARG A 116 8.72 -7.08 7.19
N LEU A 117 9.47 -6.74 6.14
CA LEU A 117 10.60 -7.54 5.67
C LEU A 117 11.90 -6.78 5.88
N HIS A 118 12.79 -7.27 6.73
CA HIS A 118 14.06 -6.61 7.05
C HIS A 118 14.95 -6.36 5.84
N VAL A 119 14.95 -7.30 4.89
CA VAL A 119 15.73 -7.20 3.64
C VAL A 119 15.40 -5.95 2.82
N ILE A 120 14.20 -5.37 2.96
CA ILE A 120 13.82 -4.14 2.25
C ILE A 120 14.05 -2.87 3.07
N ALA A 121 14.38 -2.96 4.36
CA ALA A 121 14.49 -1.80 5.26
C ALA A 121 15.45 -0.70 4.73
N PRO A 122 16.62 -1.01 4.13
CA PRO A 122 17.46 0.01 3.50
C PRO A 122 16.75 0.76 2.37
N LEU A 123 15.95 0.06 1.55
CA LEU A 123 15.18 0.66 0.45
C LEU A 123 14.07 1.56 0.99
N VAL A 124 13.40 1.14 2.07
CA VAL A 124 12.36 1.95 2.73
C VAL A 124 12.96 3.23 3.30
N LEU A 125 14.15 3.19 3.90
CA LEU A 125 14.81 4.40 4.40
C LEU A 125 15.07 5.42 3.28
N VAL A 126 15.60 4.96 2.16
CA VAL A 126 15.85 5.82 0.99
C VAL A 126 14.54 6.41 0.47
N ALA A 127 13.47 5.60 0.41
CA ALA A 127 12.14 6.05 0.03
C ALA A 127 11.60 7.14 0.96
N VAL A 128 11.71 6.95 2.28
CA VAL A 128 11.30 7.94 3.29
C VAL A 128 12.08 9.25 3.11
N GLY A 129 13.41 9.18 2.97
CA GLY A 129 14.24 10.37 2.78
C GLY A 129 13.86 11.18 1.53
N LYS A 130 13.50 10.49 0.45
CA LYS A 130 12.99 11.10 -0.79
C LYS A 130 11.61 11.72 -0.58
N CYS A 131 10.67 10.98 -0.01
CA CYS A 131 9.29 11.42 0.21
C CYS A 131 9.18 12.55 1.25
N ALA A 132 10.11 12.64 2.20
CA ALA A 132 10.21 13.74 3.14
C ALA A 132 10.47 15.09 2.46
N ARG A 133 11.13 15.08 1.30
CA ARG A 133 11.44 16.26 0.47
C ARG A 133 10.48 16.40 -0.72
N ASP A 134 9.39 15.63 -0.75
CA ASP A 134 8.43 15.65 -1.86
C ASP A 134 7.74 17.02 -1.95
N PRO A 135 7.43 17.53 -3.17
CA PRO A 135 6.68 18.77 -3.34
C PRO A 135 5.29 18.73 -2.69
N SER A 136 4.64 17.57 -2.66
CA SER A 136 3.31 17.40 -2.09
C SER A 136 3.34 17.30 -0.56
N VAL A 137 2.56 18.15 0.10
CA VAL A 137 2.34 18.10 1.56
C VAL A 137 1.81 16.73 1.99
N TYR A 138 0.96 16.11 1.17
CA TYR A 138 0.38 14.80 1.46
C TYR A 138 1.44 13.70 1.54
N VAL A 139 2.41 13.71 0.61
CA VAL A 139 3.50 12.72 0.59
C VAL A 139 4.45 12.93 1.77
N ARG A 140 4.77 14.19 2.11
CA ARG A 140 5.59 14.50 3.30
C ARG A 140 4.93 14.03 4.61
N LYS A 141 3.61 14.22 4.75
CA LYS A 141 2.84 13.68 5.88
C LYS A 141 2.91 12.15 5.94
N CYS A 142 2.86 11.48 4.78
CA CYS A 142 3.01 10.02 4.70
C CYS A 142 4.44 9.58 5.10
N ALA A 143 5.46 10.34 4.73
CA ALA A 143 6.84 10.07 5.13
C ALA A 143 7.03 10.12 6.65
N ALA A 144 6.46 11.14 7.31
CA ALA A 144 6.47 11.22 8.77
C ALA A 144 5.78 10.02 9.43
N SER A 145 4.63 9.58 8.91
CA SER A 145 3.92 8.42 9.47
C SER A 145 4.59 7.06 9.20
N ALA A 146 5.54 7.00 8.25
CA ALA A 146 6.35 5.83 7.98
C ALA A 146 7.54 5.69 8.96
N LEU A 147 7.97 6.76 9.64
CA LEU A 147 9.14 6.75 10.52
C LEU A 147 9.07 5.74 11.65
N PRO A 148 7.95 5.63 12.42
CA PRO A 148 7.88 4.66 13.49
C PRO A 148 8.03 3.24 12.97
N LYS A 149 7.45 2.94 11.80
CA LYS A 149 7.53 1.62 11.18
C LYS A 149 8.94 1.27 10.73
N VAL A 150 9.66 2.23 10.14
CA VAL A 150 11.06 2.02 9.73
C VAL A 150 11.98 1.87 10.93
N HIS A 151 11.72 2.61 12.02
CA HIS A 151 12.43 2.44 13.27
C HIS A 151 12.23 1.02 13.83
N ASP A 152 10.98 0.54 13.87
CA ASP A 152 10.67 -0.81 14.33
C ASP A 152 11.33 -1.90 13.47
N LEU A 153 11.37 -1.71 12.14
CA LEU A 153 12.08 -2.61 11.23
C LEU A 153 13.59 -2.62 11.45
N ARG A 154 14.16 -1.54 11.99
CA ARG A 154 15.61 -1.42 12.21
C ARG A 154 16.08 -1.75 13.61
N LEU A 155 15.21 -1.81 14.61
CA LEU A 155 15.60 -2.23 15.96
C LEU A 155 16.22 -3.63 15.99
N GLU A 156 16.02 -4.45 14.95
CA GLU A 156 16.65 -5.76 14.79
C GLU A 156 18.06 -5.71 14.16
N GLU A 157 18.47 -4.58 13.56
CA GLU A 157 19.80 -4.37 12.96
C GLU A 157 20.46 -3.10 13.56
N HIS A 158 21.36 -3.28 14.53
CA HIS A 158 22.13 -2.20 15.17
C HIS A 158 22.78 -1.24 14.15
N THR A 159 22.21 -0.06 13.83
CA THR A 159 22.94 1.06 13.18
C THR A 159 22.26 2.43 13.37
N SER A 160 23.09 3.44 13.64
CA SER A 160 22.88 4.86 13.98
C SER A 160 22.38 5.78 12.84
N ALA A 161 21.47 5.35 11.98
CA ALA A 161 21.05 6.12 10.78
C ALA A 161 19.72 6.90 10.93
N ILE A 162 19.19 7.07 12.15
CA ILE A 162 17.85 7.66 12.39
C ILE A 162 17.91 9.16 12.73
N GLU A 163 19.09 9.69 13.07
CA GLU A 163 19.26 11.09 13.48
C GLU A 163 18.93 12.10 12.36
N GLU A 164 19.25 11.78 11.10
CA GLU A 164 18.95 12.67 9.96
C GLU A 164 17.45 12.76 9.66
N VAL A 165 16.64 11.77 10.04
CA VAL A 165 15.20 11.76 9.77
C VAL A 165 14.40 12.35 10.93
N HIS A 166 14.93 12.27 12.15
CA HIS A 166 14.39 12.97 13.31
C HIS A 166 14.44 14.51 13.13
N LEU A 167 15.47 15.00 12.43
CA LEU A 167 15.54 16.40 12.00
C LEU A 167 14.38 16.79 11.05
N ILE A 168 13.90 15.89 10.21
CA ILE A 168 12.76 16.14 9.32
C ILE A 168 11.46 16.21 10.12
N ASP A 169 11.30 15.40 11.17
CA ASP A 169 10.18 15.50 12.11
C ASP A 169 10.18 16.83 12.87
N LEU A 170 11.35 17.31 13.30
CA LEU A 170 11.54 18.65 13.88
C LEU A 170 11.19 19.78 12.90
N PHE A 171 11.62 19.66 11.63
CA PHE A 171 11.27 20.62 10.59
C PHE A 171 9.77 20.58 10.27
N LEU A 172 9.15 19.41 10.20
CA LEU A 172 7.71 19.27 9.94
C LEU A 172 6.86 19.77 11.11
N HIS A 173 7.27 19.56 12.37
CA HIS A 173 6.59 20.16 13.53
C HIS A 173 6.65 21.70 13.54
N GLY A 174 7.75 22.29 13.09
CA GLY A 174 7.85 23.75 12.90
C GLY A 174 6.85 24.32 11.87
N TYR A 175 6.51 23.55 10.83
CA TYR A 175 5.51 23.94 9.82
C TYR A 175 4.07 23.48 10.17
N PHE A 176 3.89 22.38 10.92
CA PHE A 176 2.58 21.85 11.30
C PHE A 176 1.88 22.68 12.39
N CYS A 177 2.64 23.31 13.29
CA CYS A 177 2.06 24.12 14.36
C CYS A 177 1.33 25.37 13.84
N PHE A 178 1.63 25.84 12.62
CA PHE A 178 0.97 27.02 12.04
C PHE A 178 -0.34 26.73 11.30
N HIS A 179 -0.62 25.47 10.93
CA HIS A 179 -1.79 25.13 10.09
C HIS A 179 -2.88 24.33 10.80
N VAL A 180 -2.57 23.66 11.92
CA VAL A 180 -3.59 22.94 12.71
C VAL A 180 -4.31 23.85 13.71
N SER A 181 -3.74 24.99 14.08
CA SER A 181 -4.41 25.96 14.96
C SER A 181 -5.47 26.84 14.28
N ASN A 182 -5.67 26.73 12.95
CA ASN A 182 -6.60 27.59 12.21
C ASN A 182 -7.84 26.87 11.64
N HIS A 183 -8.06 25.60 11.97
CA HIS A 183 -9.26 24.87 11.52
C HIS A 183 -9.90 23.97 12.58
N LEU A 184 -9.86 24.41 13.84
CA LEU A 184 -10.74 23.93 14.90
C LEU A 184 -11.36 25.13 15.64
N LEU A 185 -12.18 25.88 14.90
CA LEU A 185 -13.41 26.54 15.36
C LEU A 185 -14.47 26.37 14.27
#